data_AF-A0A090T6X0-F1
#
_entry.id   AF-A0A090T6X0-F1
#
_cell.length_a   1.000
_cell.length_b   1.000
_cell.length_c   1.000
_cell.angle_alpha   90.00
_cell.angle_beta   90.00
_cell.angle_gamma   90.00
#
_symmetry.space_group_name_H-M   'P 1'
#
loop_
_entity.id
_entity.type
_entity.pdbx_description
1 polymer ?
#
loop_
_entity_poly.entity_id
_entity_poly.type
_entity_poly.pdbx_seq_one_letter_code
_entity_poly.pdbx_strand_id
1 'polypeptide(L)'
;MENKKIIVGYLHYGQAILRLSKQLSERLDEVRMAILKGEYHNLEALNDTILSLSYQMAEADTKRFSLAKHLGCTNRQYAKAVQQRLKGDLQRRVADLDSQIERRVHMCKHKLARQGSLMVMQHQAMEEAMGAQQLKINV
;
A
#
# COMPACT_ATOMS: atom_id res chain seq x y z
N MET A 1 2.07 18.48 -28.58
CA MET A 1 3.24 17.98 -27.81
C MET A 1 2.99 17.90 -26.30
N GLU A 2 2.22 18.83 -25.72
CA GLU A 2 1.97 18.93 -24.27
C GLU A 2 1.22 17.73 -23.67
N ASN A 3 0.12 17.28 -24.30
CA ASN A 3 -0.61 16.08 -23.87
C ASN A 3 0.25 14.82 -23.86
N LYS A 4 1.23 14.70 -24.77
CA LYS A 4 2.17 13.57 -24.80
C LYS A 4 3.06 13.55 -23.56
N LYS A 5 3.59 14.72 -23.14
CA LYS A 5 4.38 14.85 -21.91
C LYS A 5 3.55 14.53 -20.67
N ILE A 6 2.31 15.01 -20.61
CA ILE A 6 1.38 14.73 -19.51
C ILE A 6 1.11 13.22 -19.38
N ILE A 7 0.82 12.54 -20.49
CA ILE A 7 0.57 11.09 -20.50
C ILE A 7 1.81 10.29 -20.09
N VAL A 8 3.00 10.70 -20.54
CA VAL A 8 4.27 10.07 -20.11
C VAL A 8 4.46 10.23 -18.61
N GLY A 9 4.26 11.42 -18.06
CA GLY A 9 4.32 11.65 -16.61
C GLY A 9 3.28 10.83 -15.85
N TYR A 10 2.07 10.72 -16.39
CA TYR A 10 0.97 9.96 -15.78
C TYR A 10 1.30 8.46 -15.68
N LEU A 11 1.89 7.90 -16.75
CA LEU A 11 2.38 6.53 -16.77
C LEU A 11 3.58 6.34 -15.82
N HIS A 12 4.50 7.30 -15.78
CA HIS A 12 5.66 7.27 -14.89
C HIS A 12 5.25 7.17 -13.42
N TYR A 13 4.34 8.04 -12.95
CA TYR A 13 3.85 7.95 -11.57
C TYR A 13 3.02 6.70 -11.32
N GLY A 14 2.27 6.20 -12.30
CA GLY A 14 1.59 4.90 -12.18
C GLY A 14 2.59 3.74 -11.98
N GLN A 15 3.70 3.72 -12.73
CA GLN A 15 4.77 2.74 -12.54
C GLN A 15 5.46 2.89 -11.19
N ALA A 16 5.65 4.12 -10.69
CA ALA A 16 6.19 4.37 -9.36
C ALA A 16 5.28 3.79 -8.28
N ILE A 17 3.96 4.04 -8.34
CA ILE A 17 2.96 3.46 -7.43
C ILE A 17 3.02 1.93 -7.49
N LEU A 18 3.10 1.34 -8.68
CA LEU A 18 3.18 -0.10 -8.85
C LEU A 18 4.43 -0.69 -8.19
N ARG A 19 5.60 -0.09 -8.41
CA ARG A 19 6.87 -0.50 -7.78
C ARG A 19 6.82 -0.39 -6.26
N LEU A 20 6.35 0.75 -5.74
CA LEU A 20 6.23 0.99 -4.30
C LEU A 20 5.24 0.01 -3.65
N SER A 21 4.10 -0.29 -4.31
CA SER A 21 3.13 -1.27 -3.81
C SER A 21 3.70 -2.68 -3.73
N LYS A 22 4.62 -3.05 -4.63
CA LYS A 22 5.33 -4.33 -4.56
C LYS A 22 6.25 -4.37 -3.33
N GLN A 23 7.06 -3.34 -3.14
CA GLN A 23 7.95 -3.23 -1.97
C GLN A 23 7.16 -3.24 -0.66
N LEU A 24 6.05 -2.49 -0.59
CA LEU A 24 5.16 -2.48 0.57
C LEU A 24 4.62 -3.88 0.86
N SER A 25 4.20 -4.61 -0.17
CA SER A 25 3.69 -5.97 -0.03
C SER A 25 4.73 -6.94 0.54
N GLU A 26 5.99 -6.81 0.13
CA GLU A 26 7.12 -7.61 0.62
C GLU A 26 7.41 -7.29 2.10
N ARG A 27 7.45 -6.00 2.48
CA ARG A 27 7.65 -5.58 3.88
C ARG A 27 6.52 -6.05 4.80
N LEU A 28 5.28 -6.06 4.32
CA LEU A 28 4.15 -6.62 5.08
C LEU A 28 4.29 -8.13 5.34
N ASP A 29 4.90 -8.88 4.41
CA ASP A 29 5.20 -10.29 4.65
C ASP A 29 6.32 -10.47 5.69
N GLU A 30 7.34 -9.60 5.67
CA GLU A 30 8.42 -9.59 6.66
C GLU A 30 7.91 -9.29 8.06
N VAL A 31 7.02 -8.29 8.21
CA VAL A 31 6.37 -8.00 9.50
C VAL A 31 5.61 -9.21 10.02
N ARG A 32 4.83 -9.86 9.15
CA ARG A 32 4.10 -11.08 9.53
C ARG A 32 5.05 -12.17 10.03
N MET A 33 6.21 -12.33 9.39
CA MET A 33 7.21 -13.31 9.82
C MET A 33 7.87 -12.92 11.15
N ALA A 34 8.19 -11.64 11.36
CA ALA A 34 8.77 -11.15 12.60
C ALA A 34 7.80 -11.33 13.78
N ILE A 35 6.50 -11.04 13.59
CA ILE A 35 5.42 -11.31 14.54
C ILE A 35 5.44 -12.81 14.90
N LEU A 36 5.36 -13.71 13.92
CA LEU A 36 5.29 -15.15 14.17
C LEU A 36 6.53 -15.73 14.86
N LYS A 37 7.70 -15.11 14.69
CA LYS A 37 8.95 -15.51 15.33
C LYS A 37 9.21 -14.83 16.68
N GLY A 38 8.38 -13.87 17.08
CA GLY A 38 8.61 -13.06 18.27
C GLY A 38 9.81 -12.10 18.14
N GLU A 39 10.20 -11.75 16.90
CA GLU A 39 11.32 -10.84 16.62
C GLU A 39 10.86 -9.37 16.74
N TYR A 40 10.31 -8.99 17.90
CA TYR A 40 9.67 -7.69 18.11
C TYR A 40 10.63 -6.49 17.95
N HIS A 41 11.93 -6.68 18.20
CA HIS A 41 12.97 -5.67 18.00
C HIS A 41 13.05 -5.15 16.55
N ASN A 42 12.63 -5.95 15.55
CA ASN A 42 12.66 -5.56 14.15
C ASN A 42 11.34 -4.92 13.66
N LEU A 43 10.27 -4.97 14.46
CA LEU A 43 8.94 -4.54 14.02
C LEU A 43 8.83 -3.02 13.87
N GLU A 44 9.49 -2.25 14.73
CA GLU A 44 9.46 -0.79 14.67
C GLU A 44 10.05 -0.28 13.35
N ALA A 45 11.25 -0.73 13.00
CA ALA A 45 11.91 -0.38 11.74
C ALA A 45 11.11 -0.81 10.49
N LEU A 46 10.46 -1.98 10.55
CA LEU A 46 9.61 -2.46 9.46
C LEU A 46 8.32 -1.62 9.33
N ASN A 47 7.71 -1.21 10.46
CA ASN A 47 6.55 -0.33 10.47
C ASN A 47 6.88 1.06 9.91
N ASP A 48 8.02 1.64 10.29
CA ASP A 48 8.50 2.91 9.73
C ASP A 48 8.70 2.83 8.22
N THR A 49 9.25 1.70 7.74
CA THR A 49 9.42 1.44 6.31
C THR A 49 8.05 1.36 5.61
N ILE A 50 7.07 0.68 6.19
CA ILE A 50 5.69 0.60 5.66
C ILE A 50 5.03 1.97 5.58
N LEU A 51 5.18 2.79 6.63
CA LEU A 51 4.67 4.16 6.66
C LEU A 51 5.31 5.00 5.55
N SER A 52 6.64 5.00 5.47
CA SER A 52 7.39 5.73 4.43
C SER A 52 6.96 5.33 3.02
N LEU A 53 6.84 4.03 2.73
CA LEU A 53 6.36 3.55 1.43
C LEU A 53 4.93 4.00 1.14
N SER A 54 4.06 3.98 2.15
CA SER A 54 2.67 4.44 2.02
C SER A 54 2.58 5.94 1.71
N TYR A 55 3.40 6.76 2.37
CA TYR A 55 3.51 8.19 2.07
C TYR A 55 4.00 8.44 0.65
N GLN A 56 5.06 7.75 0.21
CA GLN A 56 5.58 7.88 -1.15
C GLN A 56 4.55 7.46 -2.22
N MET A 57 3.74 6.43 -1.94
CA MET A 57 2.64 6.04 -2.82
C MET A 57 1.57 7.13 -2.92
N ALA A 58 1.19 7.74 -1.80
CA ALA A 58 0.22 8.83 -1.77
C ALA A 58 0.73 10.09 -2.50
N GLU A 59 2.02 10.40 -2.35
CA GLU A 59 2.65 11.50 -3.08
C GLU A 59 2.66 11.24 -4.59
N ALA A 60 3.03 10.02 -5.00
CA ALA A 60 3.01 9.63 -6.41
C ALA A 60 1.58 9.67 -7.00
N ASP A 61 0.56 9.22 -6.25
CA ASP A 61 -0.85 9.32 -6.66
C ASP A 61 -1.31 10.78 -6.79
N THR A 62 -0.88 11.65 -5.87
CA THR A 62 -1.19 13.08 -5.93
C THR A 62 -0.60 13.75 -7.17
N LYS A 63 0.66 13.44 -7.49
CA LYS A 63 1.33 13.91 -8.72
C LYS A 63 0.65 13.35 -9.97
N ARG A 64 0.28 12.06 -9.94
CA ARG A 64 -0.47 11.41 -11.02
C ARG A 64 -1.85 12.06 -11.25
N PHE A 65 -2.55 12.41 -10.18
CA PHE A 65 -3.83 13.11 -10.23
C PHE A 65 -3.67 14.55 -10.75
N SER A 66 -2.63 15.27 -10.35
CA SER A 66 -2.33 16.61 -10.89
C SER A 66 -2.18 16.57 -12.41
N LEU A 67 -1.50 15.56 -12.96
CA LEU A 67 -1.42 15.35 -14.41
C LEU A 67 -2.78 15.01 -15.04
N ALA A 68 -3.61 14.23 -14.36
CA ALA A 68 -4.97 13.94 -14.84
C ALA A 68 -5.85 15.20 -14.91
N LYS A 69 -5.67 16.18 -14.02
CA LYS A 69 -6.38 17.47 -14.07
C LYS A 69 -6.08 18.22 -15.37
N HIS A 70 -4.84 18.19 -15.86
CA HIS A 70 -4.49 18.78 -17.15
C HIS A 70 -5.16 18.08 -18.35
N LEU A 71 -5.66 16.85 -18.15
CA LEU A 71 -6.47 16.13 -19.14
C LEU A 71 -7.99 16.38 -18.98
N GLY A 72 -8.39 17.26 -18.04
CA GLY A 72 -9.79 17.58 -17.75
C GLY A 72 -10.47 16.62 -16.76
N CYS A 73 -9.71 15.89 -15.95
CA CYS A 73 -10.26 15.03 -14.88
C CYS A 73 -10.28 15.78 -13.55
N THR A 74 -11.46 16.05 -13.00
CA THR A 74 -11.62 16.84 -11.76
C THR A 74 -11.86 16.00 -10.50
N ASN A 75 -12.39 14.79 -10.66
CA ASN A 75 -12.74 13.91 -9.53
C ASN A 75 -11.58 13.02 -9.10
N ARG A 76 -11.54 12.65 -7.80
CA ARG A 76 -10.53 11.71 -7.24
C ARG A 76 -10.60 10.31 -7.85
N GLN A 77 -11.74 9.89 -8.41
CA GLN A 77 -11.86 8.67 -9.20
C GLN A 77 -11.40 8.90 -10.65
N TYR A 78 -10.19 9.45 -10.82
CA TYR A 78 -9.72 9.98 -12.09
C TYR A 78 -9.28 8.91 -13.10
N ALA A 79 -8.87 7.72 -12.65
CA ALA A 79 -8.30 6.67 -13.50
C ALA A 79 -9.23 6.27 -14.66
N LYS A 80 -10.50 5.97 -14.38
CA LYS A 80 -11.51 5.66 -15.41
C LYS A 80 -11.74 6.83 -16.37
N ALA A 81 -11.78 8.06 -15.85
CA ALA A 81 -11.96 9.26 -16.66
C ALA A 81 -10.77 9.51 -17.60
N VAL A 82 -9.54 9.22 -17.17
CA VAL A 82 -8.34 9.28 -18.02
C VAL A 82 -8.44 8.21 -19.12
N GLN A 83 -8.78 6.96 -18.77
CA GLN A 83 -8.94 5.88 -19.76
C GLN A 83 -9.96 6.22 -20.85
N GLN A 84 -11.11 6.79 -20.49
CA GLN A 84 -12.15 7.20 -21.45
C GLN A 84 -11.72 8.30 -22.41
N ARG A 85 -10.73 9.12 -22.02
CA ARG A 85 -10.19 10.22 -22.83
C ARG A 85 -9.06 9.76 -23.77
N LEU A 86 -8.50 8.59 -23.52
CA LEU A 86 -7.44 8.00 -24.35
C LEU A 86 -8.06 7.06 -25.40
N LYS A 87 -7.31 6.81 -26.47
CA LYS A 87 -7.70 5.88 -27.54
C LYS A 87 -6.54 4.95 -27.89
N GLY A 88 -6.87 3.79 -28.47
CA GLY A 88 -5.90 2.83 -29.01
C GLY A 88 -4.93 2.29 -27.95
N ASP A 89 -3.65 2.19 -28.30
CA ASP A 89 -2.62 1.56 -27.46
C ASP A 89 -2.39 2.28 -26.12
N LEU A 90 -2.52 3.61 -26.10
CA LEU A 90 -2.35 4.37 -24.88
C LEU A 90 -3.45 4.06 -23.87
N GLN A 91 -4.69 3.93 -24.33
CA GLN A 91 -5.81 3.51 -23.49
C GLN A 91 -5.56 2.12 -22.89
N ARG A 92 -5.14 1.16 -23.73
CA ARG A 92 -4.84 -0.22 -23.28
C ARG A 92 -3.73 -0.24 -22.23
N ARG A 93 -2.64 0.49 -22.46
CA ARG A 93 -1.51 0.56 -21.51
C ARG A 93 -1.89 1.21 -20.18
N VAL A 94 -2.68 2.28 -20.20
CA VAL A 94 -3.16 2.92 -18.97
C VAL A 94 -4.11 2.00 -18.21
N ALA A 95 -5.06 1.36 -18.90
CA ALA A 95 -6.00 0.44 -18.28
C ALA A 95 -5.32 -0.77 -17.62
N ASP A 96 -4.33 -1.36 -18.30
CA ASP A 96 -3.55 -2.46 -17.74
C ASP A 96 -2.77 -2.02 -16.50
N LEU A 97 -2.08 -0.86 -16.57
CA LEU A 97 -1.35 -0.31 -15.42
C LEU A 97 -2.28 -0.03 -14.23
N ASP A 98 -3.45 0.56 -14.46
CA ASP A 98 -4.43 0.84 -13.40
C ASP A 98 -4.96 -0.44 -12.76
N SER A 99 -5.24 -1.47 -13.56
CA SER A 99 -5.66 -2.77 -13.05
C SER A 99 -4.56 -3.45 -12.22
N GLN A 100 -3.31 -3.33 -12.63
CA GLN A 100 -2.17 -3.83 -11.86
C GLN A 100 -2.02 -3.08 -10.53
N ILE A 101 -2.13 -1.75 -10.53
CA ILE A 101 -2.08 -0.93 -9.31
C ILE A 101 -3.21 -1.32 -8.36
N GLU A 102 -4.44 -1.41 -8.85
CA GLU A 102 -5.61 -1.76 -8.04
C GLU A 102 -5.45 -3.12 -7.37
N ARG A 103 -5.06 -4.16 -8.13
CA ARG A 103 -4.80 -5.50 -7.59
C ARG A 103 -3.72 -5.49 -6.51
N ARG A 104 -2.62 -4.77 -6.73
CA ARG A 104 -1.51 -4.70 -5.76
C ARG A 104 -1.88 -3.93 -4.49
N VAL A 105 -2.57 -2.80 -4.62
CA VAL A 105 -3.07 -2.03 -3.48
C VAL A 105 -4.05 -2.87 -2.66
N HIS A 106 -4.97 -3.59 -3.33
CA HIS A 106 -5.90 -4.48 -2.64
C HIS A 106 -5.17 -5.59 -1.86
N MET A 107 -4.13 -6.19 -2.46
CA MET A 107 -3.29 -7.17 -1.77
C MET A 107 -2.58 -6.58 -0.54
N CYS A 108 -2.05 -5.35 -0.64
CA CYS A 108 -1.43 -4.67 0.51
C CYS A 108 -2.46 -4.43 1.64
N LYS A 109 -3.67 -3.97 1.30
CA LYS A 109 -4.75 -3.79 2.28
C LYS A 109 -5.12 -5.09 2.99
N HIS A 110 -5.24 -6.18 2.23
CA HIS A 110 -5.54 -7.49 2.80
C HIS A 110 -4.43 -7.97 3.76
N LYS A 111 -3.16 -7.80 3.37
CA LYS A 111 -2.01 -8.13 4.23
C LYS A 111 -1.97 -7.29 5.51
N LEU A 112 -2.19 -5.99 5.41
CA LEU A 112 -2.30 -5.08 6.57
C LEU A 112 -3.43 -5.50 7.52
N ALA A 113 -4.61 -5.82 7.00
CA ALA A 113 -5.73 -6.28 7.81
C ALA A 113 -5.38 -7.57 8.57
N ARG A 114 -4.76 -8.53 7.87
CA ARG A 114 -4.30 -9.79 8.47
C ARG A 114 -3.24 -9.59 9.55
N GLN A 115 -2.30 -8.65 9.34
CA GLN A 115 -1.30 -8.27 10.34
C GLN A 115 -1.98 -7.72 11.60
N GLY A 116 -2.95 -6.82 11.44
CA GLY A 116 -3.72 -6.27 12.57
C GLY A 116 -4.39 -7.35 13.40
N SER A 117 -5.05 -8.33 12.75
CA SER A 117 -5.66 -9.46 13.45
C SER A 117 -4.62 -10.32 14.19
N LEU A 118 -3.45 -10.58 13.59
CA LEU A 118 -2.38 -11.36 14.23
C LEU A 118 -1.83 -10.67 15.47
N MET A 119 -1.63 -9.35 15.43
CA MET A 119 -1.13 -8.58 16.57
C MET A 119 -2.12 -8.61 17.74
N VAL A 120 -3.43 -8.51 17.46
CA VAL A 120 -4.48 -8.62 18.50
C VAL A 120 -4.46 -10.00 19.16
N MET A 121 -4.39 -11.07 18.37
CA MET A 121 -4.33 -12.43 18.92
C MET A 121 -3.06 -12.67 19.76
N GLN A 122 -1.90 -12.13 19.33
CA GLN A 122 -0.68 -12.23 20.12
C GLN A 122 -0.75 -11.44 21.42
N HIS A 123 -1.36 -10.24 21.38
CA HIS A 123 -1.56 -9.45 22.59
C HIS A 123 -2.42 -10.19 23.62
N GLN A 124 -3.54 -10.76 23.18
CA GLN A 124 -4.42 -11.58 24.04
C GLN A 124 -3.69 -12.79 24.63
N ALA A 125 -2.92 -13.52 23.83
CA ALA A 125 -2.14 -14.66 24.31
C ALA A 125 -1.08 -14.26 25.35
N MET A 126 -0.46 -13.09 25.19
CA MET A 126 0.49 -12.54 26.18
C MET A 126 -0.21 -12.13 27.47
N GLU A 127 -1.37 -11.47 27.39
CA GLU A 127 -2.19 -11.12 28.56
C GLU A 127 -2.64 -12.36 29.33
N GLU A 128 -3.11 -13.40 28.64
CA GLU A 128 -3.49 -14.68 29.25
C GLU A 128 -2.30 -15.36 29.92
N ALA A 129 -1.13 -15.38 29.27
CA ALA A 129 0.08 -15.95 29.86
C ALA A 129 0.53 -15.17 31.10
N MET A 130 0.45 -13.84 31.08
CA MET A 130 0.77 -12.99 32.24
C MET A 130 -0.27 -13.13 33.36
N GLY A 131 -1.55 -13.24 33.03
CA GLY A 131 -2.64 -13.50 33.99
C GLY A 131 -2.55 -14.89 34.62
N ALA A 132 -2.15 -15.90 33.84
CA ALA A 132 -1.82 -17.24 34.36
C ALA A 132 -0.55 -17.23 35.24
N GLN A 133 0.37 -16.31 34.97
CA GLN A 133 1.56 -16.05 35.78
C GLN A 133 1.32 -15.04 36.92
N GLN A 134 0.10 -14.54 37.12
CA GLN A 134 -0.25 -13.78 38.32
C GLN A 134 -0.08 -14.76 39.49
N LEU A 135 1.11 -14.72 40.06
CA LEU A 135 1.58 -15.67 41.06
C LEU A 135 0.52 -15.72 42.15
N LYS A 136 0.28 -16.93 42.67
CA LYS A 136 -0.38 -17.14 43.96
C LYS A 136 0.48 -16.56 45.10
N ILE A 137 0.86 -15.29 45.02
CA ILE A 137 1.34 -14.53 46.15
C ILE A 137 0.06 -14.04 46.83
N ASN A 138 -0.52 -14.94 47.61
CA ASN A 138 -1.36 -14.50 48.72
C ASN A 138 -0.44 -13.66 49.62
N VAL A 139 -0.72 -12.35 49.72
CA VAL A 139 -0.37 -11.56 50.90
C VAL A 139 -1.59 -11.56 51.79
#